data_AF-A0A7X9HJH8-F1
#
_entry.id   AF-A0A7X9HJH8-F1
#
_cell.length_a   1.000
_cell.length_b   1.000
_cell.length_c   1.000
_cell.angle_alpha   90.00
_cell.angle_beta   90.00
_cell.angle_gamma   90.00
#
_symmetry.space_group_name_H-M   'P 1'
#
loop_
_entity.id
_entity.type
_entity.pdbx_description
1 polymer ?
#
loop_
_entity_poly.entity_id
_entity_poly.type
_entity_poly.pdbx_seq_one_letter_code
_entity_poly.pdbx_strand_id
1 'polypeptide(L)'
;GSGGMELSGSEAYGNSSHTDLTNGCITCHMAAAIGNKSGGHTMKIAYESYGTTAYNFAGCKECHNNTTELTNLLDAVRSETDSLLTQLAGKLREQNILTSNNQINATSNAPLELSSNQAGALLNYLLVKEDRSGGVHNYRYIKALLKNSIENL
;
A
#
# COMPACT_ATOMS: atom_id res chain seq x y z
N GLY A 1 -1.90 -7.42 -3.65
CA GLY A 1 -0.66 -6.66 -3.90
C GLY A 1 0.43 -7.63 -4.32
N SER A 2 1.03 -7.41 -5.48
CA SER A 2 2.07 -8.26 -6.10
C SER A 2 2.85 -7.44 -7.14
N GLY A 3 3.95 -8.00 -7.67
CA GLY A 3 4.67 -7.40 -8.81
C GLY A 3 5.73 -6.36 -8.44
N GLY A 4 6.08 -6.26 -7.16
CA GLY A 4 7.27 -5.50 -6.75
C GLY A 4 8.55 -6.29 -7.01
N MET A 5 9.69 -5.59 -6.93
CA MET A 5 11.01 -6.21 -6.99
C MET A 5 11.39 -6.75 -5.60
N GLU A 6 11.52 -8.07 -5.49
CA GLU A 6 11.92 -8.73 -4.25
C GLU A 6 13.43 -8.59 -4.03
N LEU A 7 13.80 -7.71 -3.10
CA LEU A 7 15.18 -7.48 -2.68
C LEU A 7 15.49 -8.34 -1.45
N SER A 8 16.71 -8.87 -1.37
CA SER A 8 17.14 -9.62 -0.19
C SER A 8 17.18 -8.69 1.03
N GLY A 9 16.66 -9.14 2.17
CA GLY A 9 16.63 -8.35 3.39
C GLY A 9 16.10 -9.13 4.58
N SER A 10 15.91 -8.45 5.70
CA SER A 10 15.53 -9.05 6.98
C SER A 10 14.07 -9.48 7.05
N GLU A 11 13.20 -8.92 6.20
CA GLU A 11 11.77 -9.23 6.20
C GLU A 11 11.45 -10.29 5.14
N ALA A 12 10.88 -11.41 5.58
CA ALA A 12 10.46 -12.47 4.68
C ALA A 12 9.23 -12.06 3.85
N TYR A 13 9.26 -12.33 2.55
CA TYR A 13 8.08 -12.18 1.69
C TYR A 13 7.01 -13.19 2.04
N GLY A 14 5.77 -12.73 2.09
CA GLY A 14 4.62 -13.59 2.34
C GLY A 14 3.30 -12.91 1.98
N ASN A 15 2.30 -13.71 1.68
CA ASN A 15 0.97 -13.24 1.37
C ASN A 15 0.09 -13.14 2.62
N SER A 16 -0.80 -12.14 2.65
CA SER A 16 -1.89 -12.07 3.62
C SER A 16 -2.99 -13.09 3.31
N SER A 17 -3.74 -13.55 4.31
CA SER A 17 -4.82 -14.54 4.14
C SER A 17 -5.92 -14.14 3.16
N HIS A 18 -6.04 -12.86 2.80
CA HIS A 18 -6.99 -12.37 1.80
C HIS A 18 -6.57 -12.64 0.35
N THR A 19 -5.36 -13.16 0.08
CA THR A 19 -4.97 -13.55 -1.28
C THR A 19 -5.75 -14.75 -1.81
N ASP A 20 -6.35 -15.54 -0.92
CA ASP A 20 -7.06 -16.77 -1.27
C ASP A 20 -8.56 -16.53 -1.51
N LEU A 21 -9.01 -15.27 -1.49
CA LEU A 21 -10.39 -14.90 -1.77
C LEU A 21 -10.71 -15.11 -3.25
N THR A 22 -11.64 -16.02 -3.56
CA THR A 22 -12.08 -16.36 -4.93
C THR A 22 -12.50 -15.15 -5.77
N ASN A 23 -13.16 -14.18 -5.13
CA ASN A 23 -13.71 -12.99 -5.78
C ASN A 23 -12.91 -11.71 -5.46
N GLY A 24 -11.67 -11.84 -4.98
CA GLY A 24 -10.67 -10.77 -4.79
C GLY A 24 -11.25 -9.38 -4.52
N CYS A 25 -11.21 -8.52 -5.55
CA CYS A 25 -11.65 -7.12 -5.46
C CYS A 25 -13.13 -6.97 -5.09
N ILE A 26 -14.02 -7.75 -5.71
CA ILE A 26 -15.47 -7.54 -5.59
C ILE A 26 -16.01 -8.03 -4.25
N THR A 27 -15.35 -8.99 -3.59
CA THR A 27 -15.67 -9.41 -2.21
C THR A 27 -15.68 -8.22 -1.26
N CYS A 28 -14.69 -7.34 -1.37
CA CYS A 28 -14.57 -6.16 -0.51
C CYS A 28 -15.28 -4.94 -1.09
N HIS A 29 -15.01 -4.61 -2.36
CA HIS A 29 -15.40 -3.33 -2.96
C HIS A 29 -16.84 -3.30 -3.48
N MET A 30 -17.41 -4.46 -3.85
CA MET A 30 -18.81 -4.58 -4.29
C MET A 30 -19.73 -5.14 -3.20
N ALA A 31 -19.26 -5.23 -1.96
CA ALA A 31 -20.09 -5.60 -0.83
C ALA A 31 -21.32 -4.68 -0.71
N ALA A 32 -22.27 -5.08 0.15
CA ALA A 32 -23.53 -4.36 0.35
C ALA A 32 -23.29 -2.84 0.47
N ALA A 33 -23.97 -2.07 -0.39
CA ALA A 33 -23.71 -0.65 -0.57
C ALA A 33 -24.30 0.19 0.58
N ILE A 34 -23.61 1.27 0.94
CA ILE A 34 -24.13 2.32 1.80
C ILE A 34 -24.68 3.43 0.90
N GLY A 35 -25.95 3.31 0.51
CA GLY A 35 -26.57 4.21 -0.46
C GLY A 35 -25.74 4.35 -1.73
N ASN A 36 -25.46 5.58 -2.13
CA ASN A 36 -24.57 5.91 -3.26
C ASN A 36 -23.14 6.29 -2.83
N LYS A 37 -22.75 5.99 -1.60
CA LYS A 37 -21.50 6.48 -0.99
C LYS A 37 -20.33 5.48 -1.10
N SER A 38 -20.60 4.20 -0.87
CA SER A 38 -19.61 3.11 -0.82
C SER A 38 -20.24 1.74 -1.11
N GLY A 39 -19.42 0.75 -1.46
CA GLY A 39 -19.86 -0.59 -1.88
C GLY A 39 -20.53 -0.61 -3.27
N GLY A 40 -21.03 -1.79 -3.65
CA GLY A 40 -21.67 -2.01 -4.96
C GLY A 40 -20.85 -1.46 -6.14
N HIS A 41 -21.52 -0.90 -7.15
CA HIS A 41 -20.86 -0.34 -8.33
C HIS A 41 -20.06 0.95 -8.06
N THR A 42 -20.14 1.54 -6.87
CA THR A 42 -19.24 2.66 -6.52
C THR A 42 -17.80 2.17 -6.32
N MET A 43 -17.64 0.90 -5.94
CA MET A 43 -16.35 0.27 -5.58
C MET A 43 -15.60 0.97 -4.45
N LYS A 44 -16.17 1.99 -3.81
CA LYS A 44 -15.51 2.74 -2.74
C LYS A 44 -15.64 1.96 -1.44
N ILE A 45 -14.55 1.87 -0.69
CA ILE A 45 -14.58 1.38 0.69
C ILE A 45 -14.75 2.55 1.66
N ALA A 46 -14.01 3.64 1.44
CA ALA A 46 -14.11 4.85 2.25
C ALA A 46 -15.23 5.77 1.75
N TYR A 47 -15.93 6.42 2.67
CA TYR A 47 -16.94 7.43 2.37
C TYR A 47 -16.99 8.52 3.45
N GLU A 48 -17.58 9.66 3.11
CA GLU A 48 -17.80 10.77 4.05
C GLU A 48 -19.10 10.56 4.84
N SER A 49 -18.99 10.73 6.16
CA SER A 49 -20.09 10.65 7.11
C SER A 49 -19.93 11.72 8.19
N TYR A 50 -20.77 12.77 8.15
CA TYR A 50 -20.84 13.85 9.15
C TYR A 50 -19.49 14.55 9.43
N GLY A 51 -18.74 14.88 8.39
CA GLY A 51 -17.42 15.51 8.42
C GLY A 51 -16.26 14.54 8.64
N THR A 52 -16.53 13.24 8.74
CA THR A 52 -15.50 12.22 9.05
C THR A 52 -15.42 11.13 7.98
N THR A 53 -14.24 10.56 7.79
CA THR A 53 -14.08 9.39 6.92
C THR A 53 -14.56 8.15 7.66
N ALA A 54 -15.49 7.43 7.04
CA ALA A 54 -15.97 6.13 7.48
C ALA A 54 -15.65 5.06 6.43
N TYR A 55 -15.66 3.79 6.84
CA TYR A 55 -15.36 2.65 5.97
C TYR A 55 -16.54 1.70 5.89
N ASN A 56 -16.82 1.21 4.67
CA ASN A 56 -17.79 0.16 4.45
C ASN A 56 -17.13 -1.21 4.72
N PHE A 57 -17.39 -1.74 5.91
CA PHE A 57 -16.90 -3.06 6.32
C PHE A 57 -17.84 -4.21 5.96
N ALA A 58 -18.86 -4.00 5.12
CA ALA A 58 -19.80 -5.06 4.74
C ALA A 58 -19.09 -6.32 4.22
N GLY A 59 -18.06 -6.16 3.37
CA GLY A 59 -17.29 -7.28 2.83
C GLY A 59 -16.32 -7.92 3.83
N CYS A 60 -16.01 -7.25 4.94
CA CYS A 60 -15.13 -7.79 5.98
C CYS A 60 -15.90 -8.63 7.01
N LYS A 61 -17.18 -8.27 7.23
CA LYS A 61 -18.03 -8.85 8.29
C LYS A 61 -18.42 -10.31 8.08
N GLU A 62 -18.16 -10.87 6.91
CA GLU A 62 -18.34 -12.31 6.68
C GLU A 62 -17.35 -13.15 7.52
N CYS A 63 -16.16 -12.62 7.77
CA CYS A 63 -15.10 -13.29 8.52
C CYS A 63 -14.68 -12.55 9.80
N HIS A 64 -14.95 -11.23 9.89
CA HIS A 64 -14.55 -10.37 11.00
C HIS A 64 -15.77 -9.72 11.67
N ASN A 65 -16.19 -10.27 12.81
CA ASN A 65 -17.42 -9.84 13.49
C ASN A 65 -17.25 -8.57 14.34
N ASN A 66 -16.03 -8.11 14.59
CA ASN A 66 -15.74 -6.95 15.42
C ASN A 66 -15.29 -5.74 14.58
N THR A 67 -16.17 -4.75 14.46
CA THR A 67 -15.89 -3.55 13.65
C THR A 67 -14.84 -2.63 14.29
N THR A 68 -14.78 -2.56 15.62
CA THR A 68 -13.75 -1.76 16.32
C THR A 68 -12.36 -2.34 16.07
N GLU A 69 -12.23 -3.66 16.13
CA GLU A 69 -10.98 -4.36 15.82
C GLU A 69 -10.56 -4.15 14.36
N LEU A 70 -11.51 -4.26 13.41
CA LEU A 70 -11.25 -3.98 12.00
C LEU A 70 -10.70 -2.56 11.77
N THR A 71 -11.32 -1.55 12.38
CA THR A 71 -10.84 -0.16 12.27
C THR A 71 -9.42 -0.02 12.81
N ASN A 72 -9.14 -0.58 13.99
CA ASN A 72 -7.81 -0.51 14.59
C ASN A 72 -6.74 -1.20 13.72
N LEU A 73 -7.06 -2.37 13.16
CA LEU A 73 -6.16 -3.09 12.26
C LEU A 73 -5.92 -2.33 10.95
N LEU A 74 -6.96 -1.74 10.38
CA LEU A 74 -6.86 -0.93 9.18
C LEU A 74 -5.95 0.28 9.41
N ASP A 75 -6.15 1.00 10.51
CA ASP A 75 -5.35 2.17 10.85
C ASP A 75 -3.89 1.79 11.13
N ALA A 76 -3.64 0.68 11.83
CA ALA A 76 -2.30 0.18 12.10
C ALA A 76 -1.54 -0.19 10.81
N VAL A 77 -2.18 -0.95 9.90
CA VAL A 77 -1.59 -1.35 8.61
C VAL A 77 -1.23 -0.13 7.76
N ARG A 78 -2.16 0.83 7.67
CA ARG A 78 -1.95 2.06 6.89
C ARG A 78 -0.85 2.93 7.49
N SER A 79 -0.88 3.13 8.82
CA SER A 79 0.13 3.93 9.53
C SER A 79 1.54 3.36 9.38
N GLU A 80 1.71 2.04 9.50
CA GLU A 80 3.01 1.41 9.30
C GLU A 80 3.48 1.50 7.84
N THR A 81 2.57 1.29 6.88
CA THR A 81 2.89 1.42 5.45
C THR A 81 3.31 2.84 5.10
N ASP A 82 2.60 3.85 5.60
CA ASP A 82 2.93 5.27 5.39
C ASP A 82 4.28 5.65 6.04
N SER A 83 4.57 5.09 7.22
CA SER A 83 5.87 5.29 7.88
C SER A 83 7.01 4.69 7.06
N LEU A 84 6.84 3.46 6.55
CA LEU A 84 7.85 2.80 5.71
C LEU A 84 8.02 3.52 4.36
N LEU A 85 6.95 3.98 3.72
CA LEU A 85 7.03 4.82 2.52
C LEU A 85 7.78 6.12 2.80
N THR A 86 7.55 6.75 3.95
CA THR A 86 8.26 7.98 4.35
C THR A 86 9.75 7.73 4.53
N GLN A 87 10.12 6.63 5.20
CA GLN A 87 11.51 6.23 5.40
C GLN A 87 12.20 5.92 4.08
N LEU A 88 11.56 5.14 3.20
CA LEU A 88 12.09 4.79 1.89
C LEU A 88 12.28 6.04 1.01
N ALA A 89 11.29 6.94 0.99
CA ALA A 89 11.42 8.22 0.30
C ALA A 89 12.58 9.06 0.84
N GLY A 90 12.83 9.03 2.16
CA GLY A 90 13.99 9.66 2.78
C GLY A 90 15.31 9.15 2.19
N LYS A 91 15.51 7.84 2.19
CA LYS A 91 16.71 7.20 1.62
C LYS A 91 16.90 7.48 0.13
N LEU A 92 15.81 7.43 -0.65
CA LEU A 92 15.86 7.76 -2.06
C LEU A 92 16.24 9.24 -2.30
N ARG A 93 15.83 10.17 -1.43
CA ARG A 93 16.24 11.58 -1.49
C ARG A 93 17.70 11.78 -1.10
N GLU A 94 18.19 11.08 -0.08
CA GLU A 94 19.61 11.12 0.33
C GLU A 94 20.55 10.71 -0.81
N GLN A 95 20.10 9.78 -1.66
CA GLN A 95 20.84 9.35 -2.85
C GLN A 95 20.55 10.20 -4.10
N ASN A 96 19.82 11.31 -3.99
CA ASN A 96 19.40 12.16 -5.11
C ASN A 96 18.56 11.45 -6.20
N ILE A 97 17.91 10.32 -5.88
CA ILE A 97 17.00 9.60 -6.77
C ILE A 97 15.63 10.29 -6.81
N LEU A 98 15.19 10.82 -5.66
CA LEU A 98 13.99 11.65 -5.55
C LEU A 98 14.36 13.10 -5.23
N THR A 99 13.54 14.04 -5.71
CA THR A 99 13.57 15.45 -5.31
C THR A 99 12.97 15.64 -3.92
N SER A 100 13.10 16.84 -3.34
CA SER A 100 12.43 17.19 -2.07
C SER A 100 10.91 17.03 -2.08
N ASN A 101 10.29 17.08 -3.28
CA ASN A 101 8.87 16.89 -3.49
C ASN A 101 8.48 15.42 -3.81
N ASN A 102 9.41 14.47 -3.61
CA ASN A 102 9.23 13.05 -3.92
C ASN A 102 8.89 12.78 -5.40
N GLN A 103 9.43 13.59 -6.31
CA GLN A 103 9.42 13.32 -7.76
C GLN A 103 10.72 12.65 -8.16
N ILE A 104 10.72 11.84 -9.21
CA ILE A 104 11.96 11.24 -9.76
C ILE A 104 12.89 12.38 -10.21
N ASN A 105 14.11 12.38 -9.71
CA ASN A 105 15.11 13.41 -10.01
C ASN A 105 15.89 13.05 -11.29
N ALA A 106 15.19 12.97 -12.41
CA ALA A 106 15.76 12.69 -13.72
C ALA A 106 15.22 13.68 -14.76
N THR A 107 16.06 14.04 -15.73
CA THR A 107 15.63 14.81 -16.92
C THR A 107 16.25 14.20 -18.17
N SER A 108 15.76 14.57 -19.36
CA SER A 108 16.32 14.08 -20.62
C SER A 108 17.82 14.42 -20.80
N ASN A 109 18.31 15.48 -20.14
CA ASN A 109 19.71 15.92 -20.22
C ASN A 109 20.56 15.46 -19.00
N ALA A 110 19.92 14.85 -18.01
CA ALA A 110 20.56 14.32 -16.81
C ALA A 110 19.77 13.07 -16.36
N PRO A 111 19.95 11.94 -17.06
CA PRO A 111 19.29 10.69 -16.68
C PRO A 111 19.86 10.17 -15.36
N LEU A 112 19.07 9.34 -14.66
CA LEU A 112 19.53 8.61 -13.49
C LEU A 112 20.17 7.29 -13.92
N GLU A 113 21.40 7.07 -13.48
CA GLU A 113 22.07 5.78 -13.57
C GLU A 113 21.90 5.06 -12.23
N LEU A 114 21.02 4.05 -12.19
CA LEU A 114 20.68 3.33 -10.97
C LEU A 114 21.23 1.91 -11.00
N SER A 115 21.79 1.46 -9.88
CA SER A 115 22.01 0.03 -9.66
C SER A 115 20.68 -0.72 -9.65
N SER A 116 20.70 -2.04 -9.87
CA SER A 116 19.49 -2.88 -9.83
C SER A 116 18.73 -2.74 -8.51
N ASN A 117 19.44 -2.62 -7.38
CA ASN A 117 18.82 -2.43 -6.07
C ASN A 117 18.14 -1.06 -5.95
N GLN A 118 18.78 0.01 -6.42
CA GLN A 118 18.19 1.35 -6.42
C GLN A 118 16.96 1.44 -7.33
N ALA A 119 17.03 0.86 -8.53
CA ALA A 119 15.89 0.79 -9.44
C ALA A 119 14.74 -0.02 -8.83
N GLY A 120 15.04 -1.15 -8.18
CA GLY A 120 14.06 -1.98 -7.47
C GLY A 120 13.41 -1.25 -6.30
N ALA A 121 14.19 -0.57 -5.47
CA ALA A 121 13.69 0.21 -4.35
C ALA A 121 12.81 1.38 -4.81
N LEU A 122 13.20 2.09 -5.88
CA LEU A 122 12.37 3.14 -6.49
C LEU A 122 11.07 2.57 -7.06
N LEU A 123 11.12 1.44 -7.78
CA LEU A 123 9.94 0.76 -8.30
C LEU A 123 8.99 0.37 -7.18
N ASN A 124 9.50 -0.22 -6.11
CA ASN A 124 8.70 -0.62 -4.94
C ASN A 124 8.04 0.59 -4.27
N TYR A 125 8.79 1.69 -4.08
CA TYR A 125 8.23 2.94 -3.55
C TYR A 125 7.05 3.43 -4.39
N LEU A 126 7.23 3.51 -5.71
CA LEU A 126 6.19 3.99 -6.65
C LEU A 126 4.98 3.06 -6.67
N LEU A 127 5.21 1.74 -6.76
CA LEU A 127 4.16 0.73 -6.80
C LEU A 127 3.26 0.82 -5.56
N VAL A 128 3.86 0.84 -4.37
CA VAL A 128 3.10 0.86 -3.12
C VAL A 128 2.39 2.19 -2.91
N LYS A 129 3.04 3.31 -3.25
CA LYS A 129 2.44 4.65 -3.16
C LYS A 129 1.24 4.80 -4.09
N GLU A 130 1.34 4.33 -5.33
CA GLU A 130 0.31 4.55 -6.35
C GLU A 130 -0.81 3.49 -6.35
N ASP A 131 -0.65 2.37 -5.63
CA ASP A 131 -1.76 1.44 -5.34
C ASP A 131 -2.84 2.07 -4.43
N ARG A 132 -2.48 3.13 -3.67
CA ARG A 132 -3.38 3.93 -2.80
C ARG A 132 -4.16 3.14 -1.74
N SER A 133 -3.91 1.84 -1.61
CA SER A 133 -4.57 0.96 -0.64
C SER A 133 -4.06 1.17 0.79
N GLY A 134 -2.85 1.72 0.93
CA GLY A 134 -2.15 1.81 2.22
C GLY A 134 -1.73 0.43 2.74
N GLY A 135 -1.42 -0.51 1.83
CA GLY A 135 -0.90 -1.84 2.14
C GLY A 135 -1.95 -2.92 2.39
N VAL A 136 -3.23 -2.56 2.49
CA VAL A 136 -4.32 -3.50 2.88
C VAL A 136 -4.51 -4.66 1.91
N HIS A 137 -4.15 -4.47 0.63
CA HIS A 137 -4.30 -5.50 -0.39
C HIS A 137 -3.37 -6.71 -0.18
N ASN A 138 -2.21 -6.52 0.47
CA ASN A 138 -1.28 -7.61 0.81
C ASN A 138 -0.22 -7.13 1.82
N TYR A 139 -0.63 -6.81 3.05
CA TYR A 139 0.23 -6.13 4.03
C TYR A 139 1.58 -6.82 4.28
N ARG A 140 1.61 -8.15 4.42
CA ARG A 140 2.86 -8.89 4.66
C ARG A 140 3.87 -8.69 3.53
N TYR A 141 3.40 -8.80 2.28
CA TYR A 141 4.23 -8.59 1.10
C TYR A 141 4.70 -7.14 0.98
N ILE A 142 3.80 -6.19 1.20
CA ILE A 142 4.10 -4.75 1.08
C ILE A 142 5.12 -4.32 2.15
N LYS A 143 4.96 -4.79 3.38
CA LYS A 143 5.92 -4.58 4.46
C LYS A 143 7.31 -5.10 4.08
N ALA A 144 7.39 -6.33 3.56
CA ALA A 144 8.65 -6.91 3.12
C ALA A 144 9.30 -6.13 1.97
N LEU A 145 8.51 -5.73 0.96
CA LEU A 145 9.00 -4.89 -0.13
C LEU A 145 9.62 -3.59 0.39
N LEU A 146 8.92 -2.86 1.26
CA LEU A 146 9.40 -1.58 1.76
C LEU A 146 10.61 -1.73 2.69
N LYS A 147 10.56 -2.66 3.66
CA LYS A 147 11.69 -2.89 4.59
C LYS A 147 12.96 -3.33 3.87
N ASN A 148 12.85 -4.31 2.98
CA ASN A 148 14.03 -4.79 2.26
C ASN A 148 14.55 -3.72 1.29
N SER A 149 13.68 -2.89 0.69
CA SER A 149 14.12 -1.74 -0.10
C SER A 149 14.91 -0.71 0.71
N ILE A 150 14.47 -0.43 1.95
CA ILE A 150 15.17 0.47 2.88
C ILE A 150 16.55 -0.07 3.26
N GLU A 151 16.70 -1.38 3.43
CA GLU A 151 17.97 -2.04 3.79
C GLU A 151 18.98 -2.07 2.64
N ASN A 152 18.52 -1.96 1.39
CA ASN A 152 19.36 -2.00 0.20
C ASN A 152 19.70 -0.61 -0.38
N LEU A 153 19.36 0.46 0.34
CA LEU A 153 19.73 1.85 0.05
C LEU A 153 20.58 2.43 1.17
#